data_AF-A0A6C0DRU8-F1
#
_entry.id   AF-A0A6C0DRU8-F1
#
_cell.length_a   1.000
_cell.length_b   1.000
_cell.length_c   1.000
_cell.angle_alpha   90.00
_cell.angle_beta   90.00
_cell.angle_gamma   90.00
#
_symmetry.space_group_name_H-M   'P 1'
#
loop_
_entity.id
_entity.type
_entity.pdbx_description
1 polymer ?
#
loop_
_entity_poly.entity_id
_entity_poly.type
_entity_poly.pdbx_seq_one_letter_code
_entity_poly.pdbx_strand_id
1 'polypeptide(L)'
;MGDVTDPWRRPPYSDEFQAFYNDMKTVMTTVGHLYINIYNDASGNSVANDSNGNPIQHRLVSYIIYTYSGAEVTTSQSDFGGMHLAFSDGSLIQFPNSATLIYYWYTIDGITPSVIKAFT
;
A
#
# COMPACT_ATOMS: atom_id res chain seq x y z
N MET A 1 -17.03 27.81 -11.28
CA MET A 1 -16.06 28.44 -10.35
C MET A 1 -15.77 27.38 -9.30
N GLY A 2 -14.88 26.44 -9.54
CA GLY A 2 -13.43 26.65 -9.61
C GLY A 2 -12.91 26.26 -8.23
N ASP A 3 -12.87 24.95 -7.97
CA ASP A 3 -12.41 24.38 -6.71
C ASP A 3 -10.93 24.75 -6.54
N VAL A 4 -10.67 25.74 -5.68
CA VAL A 4 -9.32 26.20 -5.38
C VAL A 4 -8.80 25.26 -4.31
N THR A 5 -8.16 24.17 -4.73
CA THR A 5 -7.44 23.29 -3.81
C THR A 5 -6.29 24.08 -3.20
N ASP A 6 -6.46 24.48 -1.94
CA ASP A 6 -5.41 25.10 -1.12
C ASP A 6 -4.15 24.21 -1.13
N PRO A 7 -2.98 24.71 -1.60
CA PRO A 7 -1.74 23.92 -1.69
C PRO A 7 -1.23 23.45 -0.32
N TRP A 8 -1.72 24.04 0.77
CA TRP A 8 -1.38 23.66 2.14
C TRP A 8 -2.42 22.74 2.78
N ARG A 9 -3.56 22.54 2.12
CA ARG A 9 -4.57 21.57 2.55
C ARG A 9 -4.15 20.20 2.05
N ARG A 10 -3.62 19.38 2.97
CA ARG A 10 -3.39 17.95 2.76
C ARG A 10 -4.63 17.35 2.07
N PRO A 11 -4.49 16.69 0.90
CA PRO A 11 -5.57 15.93 0.32
C PRO A 11 -6.07 14.90 1.34
N PRO A 12 -7.38 14.61 1.41
CA PRO A 12 -7.95 13.66 2.38
C PRO A 12 -7.46 12.21 2.21
N TYR A 13 -6.60 11.94 1.21
CA TYR A 13 -5.99 10.64 0.91
C TYR A 13 -4.77 10.30 1.79
N SER A 14 -4.49 11.07 2.86
CA SER A 14 -3.32 10.85 3.72
C SER A 14 -3.39 9.59 4.60
N ASP A 15 -4.53 8.92 4.61
CA ASP A 15 -4.83 7.85 5.57
C ASP A 15 -5.02 6.48 4.90
N GLU A 16 -4.91 6.38 3.57
CA GLU A 16 -5.24 5.21 2.73
C GLU A 16 -4.37 3.95 2.95
N PHE A 17 -3.40 4.02 3.85
CA PHE A 17 -2.59 2.86 4.27
C PHE A 17 -2.34 2.82 5.77
N GLN A 18 -3.15 3.55 6.56
CA GLN A 18 -2.91 3.69 8.00
C GLN A 18 -3.01 2.35 8.74
N ALA A 19 -3.93 1.48 8.31
CA ALA A 19 -4.07 0.14 8.89
C ALA A 19 -2.81 -0.70 8.61
N PHE A 20 -2.34 -0.69 7.35
CA PHE A 20 -1.14 -1.40 6.93
C PHE A 20 0.11 -0.91 7.67
N TYR A 21 0.27 0.41 7.81
CA TYR A 21 1.38 1.00 8.56
C TYR A 21 1.41 0.55 10.03
N ASN A 22 0.25 0.47 10.69
CA ASN A 22 0.17 0.03 12.08
C ASN A 22 0.56 -1.45 12.26
N ASP A 23 0.11 -2.31 11.35
CA ASP A 23 0.49 -3.73 11.36
C ASP A 23 1.98 -3.91 11.07
N MET A 24 2.50 -3.23 10.04
CA MET A 24 3.94 -3.21 9.72
C MET A 24 4.74 -2.79 10.95
N LYS A 25 4.39 -1.67 11.59
CA LYS A 25 5.09 -1.17 12.77
C LYS A 25 5.09 -2.22 13.88
N THR A 26 3.95 -2.87 14.12
CA THR A 26 3.82 -3.92 15.13
C THR A 26 4.78 -5.08 14.85
N VAL A 27 4.81 -5.60 13.63
CA VAL A 27 5.70 -6.72 13.26
C VAL A 27 7.17 -6.30 13.26
N MET A 28 7.50 -5.11 12.75
CA MET A 28 8.88 -4.61 12.77
C MET A 28 9.40 -4.41 14.20
N THR A 29 8.55 -4.06 15.16
CA THR A 29 8.96 -3.95 16.57
C THR A 29 9.09 -5.28 17.31
N THR A 30 8.42 -6.34 16.84
CA THR A 30 8.36 -7.63 17.55
C THR A 30 9.24 -8.70 16.92
N VAL A 31 9.30 -8.73 15.59
CA VAL A 31 9.95 -9.77 14.79
C VAL A 31 11.16 -9.21 14.02
N GLY A 32 11.13 -7.93 13.65
CA GLY A 32 12.23 -7.23 12.98
C GLY A 32 12.33 -7.45 11.46
N HIS A 33 11.41 -8.20 10.87
CA HIS A 33 11.31 -8.41 9.44
C HIS A 33 9.84 -8.60 9.03
N LEU A 34 9.51 -8.28 7.78
CA LEU A 34 8.13 -8.29 7.28
C LEU A 34 7.96 -9.31 6.14
N TYR A 35 7.28 -10.41 6.43
CA TYR A 35 6.74 -11.31 5.41
C TYR A 35 5.27 -10.99 5.16
N ILE A 36 4.89 -10.91 3.88
CA ILE A 36 3.55 -10.51 3.47
C ILE A 36 2.96 -11.46 2.43
N ASN A 37 1.64 -11.63 2.49
CA ASN A 37 0.83 -12.21 1.42
C ASN A 37 -0.10 -11.13 0.88
N ILE A 38 -0.30 -11.06 -0.43
CA ILE A 38 -1.20 -10.09 -1.08
C ILE A 38 -2.16 -10.82 -2.01
N TYR A 39 -3.42 -10.42 -1.97
CA TYR A 39 -4.54 -11.05 -2.66
C TYR A 39 -5.33 -10.02 -3.47
N ASN A 40 -5.94 -10.44 -4.57
CA ASN A 40 -6.82 -9.62 -5.40
C ASN A 40 -8.28 -9.59 -4.90
N ASP A 41 -8.58 -10.32 -3.83
CA ASP A 41 -9.91 -10.38 -3.22
C ASP A 41 -9.88 -10.59 -1.70
N ALA A 42 -11.00 -10.30 -1.04
CA ALA A 42 -11.18 -10.45 0.41
C ALA A 42 -11.24 -11.92 0.88
N SER A 43 -11.36 -12.87 -0.04
CA SER A 43 -11.48 -14.29 0.30
C SER A 43 -10.11 -14.94 0.55
N GLY A 44 -9.02 -14.32 0.06
CA GLY A 44 -7.66 -14.84 0.18
C GLY A 44 -7.34 -15.97 -0.81
N ASN A 45 -8.21 -16.24 -1.78
CA ASN A 45 -8.03 -17.33 -2.74
C ASN A 45 -7.33 -16.86 -4.03
N SER A 46 -7.52 -15.59 -4.42
CA SER A 46 -6.85 -15.01 -5.58
C SER A 46 -5.58 -14.26 -5.16
N VAL A 47 -4.42 -14.81 -5.47
CA VAL A 47 -3.11 -14.22 -5.10
C VAL A 47 -2.73 -13.12 -6.09
N ALA A 48 -2.24 -12.00 -5.58
CA ALA A 48 -1.67 -10.93 -6.41
C ALA A 48 -0.26 -11.31 -6.87
N ASN A 49 0.11 -10.85 -8.06
CA ASN A 49 1.46 -11.06 -8.60
C ASN A 49 2.29 -9.78 -8.51
N ASP A 50 3.60 -9.92 -8.35
CA ASP A 50 4.55 -8.82 -8.44
C ASP A 50 4.80 -8.37 -9.89
N SER A 51 5.65 -7.36 -10.07
CA SER A 51 6.06 -6.82 -11.37
C SER A 51 6.69 -7.83 -12.32
N ASN A 52 7.18 -8.96 -11.81
CA ASN A 52 7.79 -10.04 -12.59
C ASN A 52 6.81 -11.20 -12.84
N GLY A 53 5.56 -11.09 -12.34
CA GLY A 53 4.53 -12.12 -12.47
C GLY A 53 4.61 -13.22 -11.41
N ASN A 54 5.46 -13.09 -10.39
CA ASN A 54 5.52 -14.09 -9.33
C ASN A 54 4.42 -13.85 -8.28
N PRO A 55 3.83 -14.91 -7.72
CA PRO A 55 2.83 -14.78 -6.67
C PRO A 55 3.42 -14.13 -5.41
N ILE A 56 2.65 -13.24 -4.79
CA ILE A 56 2.99 -12.59 -3.53
C ILE A 56 2.40 -13.40 -2.39
N GLN A 57 3.01 -14.55 -2.11
CA GLN A 57 2.76 -15.37 -0.93
C GLN A 57 4.06 -15.54 -0.15
N HIS A 58 4.03 -15.23 1.15
CA HIS A 58 5.16 -15.33 2.06
C HIS A 58 6.42 -14.63 1.52
N ARG A 59 6.26 -13.40 1.01
CA ARG A 59 7.37 -12.64 0.42
C ARG A 59 8.00 -11.71 1.43
N LEU A 60 9.33 -11.72 1.50
CA LEU A 60 10.10 -10.80 2.32
C LEU A 60 10.11 -9.41 1.69
N VAL A 61 9.61 -8.43 2.43
CA VAL A 61 9.64 -7.02 2.03
C VAL A 61 11.02 -6.43 2.33
N SER A 62 11.63 -5.83 1.31
CA SER A 62 12.93 -5.14 1.41
C SER A 62 12.75 -3.68 1.84
N TYR A 63 11.88 -2.95 1.14
CA TYR A 63 11.56 -1.56 1.49
C TYR A 63 10.14 -1.20 1.07
N ILE A 64 9.62 -0.16 1.71
CA ILE A 64 8.31 0.42 1.42
C ILE A 64 8.49 1.91 1.21
N ILE A 65 7.95 2.44 0.13
CA ILE A 65 7.91 3.87 -0.16
C ILE A 65 6.46 4.28 -0.21
N TYR A 66 6.10 5.33 0.53
CA TYR A 66 4.78 5.96 0.43
C TYR A 66 4.94 7.43 0.05
N THR A 67 4.23 7.83 -0.99
CA THR A 67 4.19 9.20 -1.50
C THR A 67 2.77 9.72 -1.34
N TYR A 68 2.62 10.84 -0.62
CA TYR A 68 1.34 11.53 -0.51
C TYR A 68 0.88 12.04 -1.87
N SER A 69 -0.43 12.03 -2.12
CA SER A 69 -1.00 12.74 -3.27
C SER A 69 -0.72 14.24 -3.15
N GLY A 70 -0.44 14.87 -4.28
CA GLY A 70 -0.19 16.31 -4.38
C GLY A 70 -0.89 16.88 -5.61
N ALA A 71 -1.57 18.01 -5.44
CA ALA A 71 -2.03 18.81 -6.57
C ALA A 71 -1.02 19.94 -6.79
N GLU A 72 -0.33 19.96 -7.93
CA GLU A 72 0.48 21.11 -8.30
C GLU A 72 -0.45 22.23 -8.78
N VAL A 73 -0.51 23.34 -8.03
CA VAL A 73 -1.45 24.46 -8.26
C VAL A 73 -1.20 25.20 -9.57
N THR A 74 -0.02 25.02 -10.18
CA THR A 74 0.45 25.86 -11.30
C THR A 74 0.37 25.19 -12.68
N THR A 75 0.23 23.87 -12.78
CA THR A 75 0.47 23.13 -14.05
C THR A 75 -0.65 22.15 -14.46
N SER A 76 -1.76 22.07 -13.72
CA SER A 76 -2.81 21.05 -13.95
C SER A 76 -2.31 19.60 -13.85
N GLN A 77 -1.15 19.36 -13.22
CA GLN A 77 -0.68 18.01 -12.89
C GLN A 77 -1.11 17.66 -11.47
N SER A 78 -2.00 16.68 -11.35
CA SER A 78 -2.24 15.96 -10.10
C SER A 78 -1.30 14.76 -10.06
N ASP A 79 -0.37 14.72 -9.11
CA ASP A 79 0.32 13.48 -8.77
C ASP A 79 -0.53 12.75 -7.73
N PHE A 80 -1.02 11.58 -8.13
CA PHE A 80 -1.84 10.75 -7.27
C PHE A 80 -1.00 10.15 -6.13
N GLY A 81 0.33 10.03 -6.26
CA GLY A 81 1.15 9.35 -5.26
C GLY A 81 0.74 7.88 -5.09
N GLY A 82 1.11 7.26 -3.98
CA GLY A 82 0.80 5.86 -3.69
C GLY A 82 1.82 5.16 -2.81
N MET A 83 1.62 3.86 -2.60
CA MET A 83 2.53 2.98 -1.88
C MET A 83 3.21 2.00 -2.82
N HIS A 84 4.52 1.83 -2.70
CA HIS A 84 5.30 0.83 -3.39
C HIS A 84 5.90 -0.13 -2.37
N LEU A 85 5.72 -1.43 -2.56
CA LEU A 85 6.45 -2.46 -1.83
C LEU A 85 7.45 -3.13 -2.76
N ALA A 86 8.71 -3.18 -2.35
CA ALA A 86 9.75 -3.92 -3.04
C ALA A 86 10.13 -5.16 -2.22
N PHE A 87 10.35 -6.26 -2.92
CA PHE A 87 10.72 -7.55 -2.33
C PHE A 87 12.23 -7.79 -2.44
N SER A 88 12.73 -8.77 -1.69
CA SER A 88 14.16 -9.09 -1.61
C SER A 88 14.82 -9.49 -2.94
N ASP A 89 14.03 -9.90 -3.94
CA ASP A 89 14.49 -10.23 -5.29
C ASP A 89 14.45 -9.04 -6.27
N GLY A 90 14.11 -7.84 -5.77
CA GLY A 90 14.04 -6.61 -6.56
C GLY A 90 12.74 -6.43 -7.34
N SER A 91 11.82 -7.39 -7.30
CA SER A 91 10.46 -7.20 -7.82
C SER A 91 9.65 -6.28 -6.91
N LEU A 92 8.55 -5.72 -7.43
CA LEU A 92 7.73 -4.77 -6.68
C LEU A 92 6.24 -4.90 -6.99
N ILE A 93 5.42 -4.30 -6.13
CA ILE A 93 3.99 -4.05 -6.37
C ILE A 93 3.68 -2.59 -5.98
N GLN A 94 2.79 -1.94 -6.74
CA GLN A 94 2.44 -0.53 -6.57
C GLN A 94 0.94 -0.36 -6.35
N PHE A 95 0.59 0.52 -5.42
CA PHE A 95 -0.77 0.87 -5.05
C PHE A 95 -0.93 2.39 -5.24
N PRO A 96 -1.49 2.85 -6.37
CA PRO A 96 -1.72 4.27 -6.60
C PRO A 96 -2.84 4.79 -5.68
N ASN A 97 -2.72 6.01 -5.15
CA ASN A 97 -3.86 6.65 -4.45
C ASN A 97 -4.88 7.10 -5.52
N SER A 98 -5.79 6.23 -5.92
CA SER A 98 -6.82 6.54 -6.93
C SER A 98 -8.20 6.46 -6.32
N ALA A 99 -9.16 7.25 -6.82
CA ALA A 99 -10.53 7.32 -6.28
C ALA A 99 -11.35 6.01 -6.39
N THR A 100 -10.75 4.91 -6.87
CA THR A 100 -11.34 3.58 -6.92
C THR A 100 -10.41 2.57 -6.25
N LEU A 101 -10.11 2.81 -4.97
CA LEU A 101 -9.37 1.88 -4.13
C LEU A 101 -10.31 0.81 -3.62
N ILE A 102 -10.07 -0.43 -4.03
CA ILE A 102 -9.99 -1.66 -3.21
C ILE A 102 -9.88 -2.81 -4.24
N TYR A 103 -8.65 -3.14 -4.62
CA TYR A 103 -8.35 -4.35 -5.41
C TYR A 103 -7.38 -5.29 -4.72
N TYR A 104 -6.88 -4.90 -3.53
CA TYR A 104 -5.85 -5.68 -2.86
C TYR A 104 -6.12 -5.81 -1.36
N TRP A 105 -5.89 -7.03 -0.88
CA TRP A 105 -5.96 -7.42 0.51
C TRP A 105 -4.63 -8.05 0.93
N TYR A 106 -4.29 -7.98 2.21
CA TYR A 106 -3.04 -8.52 2.73
C TYR A 106 -3.23 -9.31 4.01
N THR A 107 -2.26 -10.19 4.27
CA THR A 107 -1.93 -10.69 5.61
C THR A 107 -0.44 -10.48 5.86
N ILE A 108 -0.09 -10.25 7.11
CA ILE A 108 1.30 -10.10 7.55
C ILE A 108 1.61 -11.23 8.53
N ASP A 109 2.69 -11.94 8.28
CA ASP A 109 3.16 -12.96 9.20
C ASP A 109 3.68 -12.32 10.49
N GLY A 110 3.29 -12.88 11.64
CA GLY A 110 3.58 -12.31 12.96
C GLY A 110 2.42 -11.52 13.57
N ILE A 111 1.37 -11.19 12.81
CA ILE A 111 0.11 -10.68 13.37
C ILE A 111 -0.80 -11.84 13.77
N THR A 112 -1.23 -11.88 15.04
CA THR A 112 -2.11 -12.93 15.59
C THR A 112 -3.37 -12.32 16.22
N PRO A 113 -4.59 -12.78 15.86
CA PRO A 113 -4.87 -13.77 14.81
C PRO A 113 -4.52 -13.24 13.41
N SER A 114 -4.20 -14.14 12.49
CA SER A 114 -4.01 -13.76 11.08
C SER A 114 -5.36 -13.37 10.50
N VAL A 115 -5.46 -12.14 10.01
CA VAL A 115 -6.70 -11.55 9.47
C VAL A 115 -6.38 -10.92 8.12
N ILE A 116 -7.15 -11.28 7.09
CA ILE A 116 -7.10 -10.63 5.79
C ILE A 116 -7.67 -9.22 5.93
N LYS A 117 -6.88 -8.21 5.57
CA LYS A 117 -7.25 -6.79 5.65
C LYS A 117 -7.14 -6.15 4.28
N ALA A 118 -8.05 -5.24 3.95
CA ALA A 118 -7.91 -4.43 2.74
C ALA A 118 -6.76 -3.43 2.89
N PHE A 119 -6.11 -3.09 1.78
CA PHE A 119 -5.26 -1.90 1.75
C PHE A 119 -6.17 -0.65 1.75
N THR A 120 -6.21 0.03 2.91
CA THR A 120 -7.05 1.19 3.24
C THR A 120 -6.36 2.12 4.21
#